data_AF-A0A6P7JGD0-F1
#
_entry.id   AF-A0A6P7JGD0-F1
#
_cell.length_a   1.000
_cell.length_b   1.000
_cell.length_c   1.000
_cell.angle_alpha   90.00
_cell.angle_beta   90.00
_cell.angle_gamma   90.00
#
_symmetry.space_group_name_H-M   'P 1'
#
loop_
_entity.id
_entity.type
_entity.pdbx_description
1 polymer ?
#
loop_
_entity_poly.entity_id
_entity_poly.type
_entity_poly.pdbx_seq_one_letter_code
_entity_poly.pdbx_strand_id
1 'polypeptide(L)'
;MIRKRKHDEQPSSQPHIKKPRNAFMLFLTEQRPKVAAEKGMKGSAAVNAAVGQKWNALSKEEQARYYEEAEAERRLHAQLHPGWSTADNYGKKRKRVRRRAAAASRDQDGRLLSPVYTVIFL
;
A
#
# COMPACT_ATOMS: atom_id res chain seq x y z
N MET A 1 -2.55 -1.84 26.94
CA MET A 1 -1.21 -2.26 26.45
C MET A 1 -1.19 -2.26 24.92
N ILE A 2 -0.60 -1.24 24.28
CA ILE A 2 -0.46 -1.17 22.83
C ILE A 2 0.70 -2.08 22.41
N ARG A 3 0.41 -3.19 21.72
CA ARG A 3 1.42 -4.09 21.18
C ARG A 3 2.13 -3.39 20.02
N LYS A 4 3.25 -2.72 20.30
CA LYS A 4 4.16 -2.22 19.26
C LYS A 4 4.67 -3.45 18.50
N ARG A 5 4.29 -3.56 17.22
CA ARG A 5 4.73 -4.68 16.37
C ARG A 5 6.25 -4.62 16.30
N LYS A 6 6.95 -5.58 16.93
CA LYS A 6 8.38 -5.82 16.69
C LYS A 6 8.52 -6.04 15.18
N HIS A 7 9.21 -5.12 14.53
CA HIS A 7 9.71 -5.35 13.19
C HIS A 7 10.71 -6.50 13.35
N ASP A 8 10.50 -7.62 12.66
CA ASP A 8 11.42 -8.74 12.71
C ASP A 8 12.81 -8.20 12.31
N GLU A 9 13.68 -8.02 13.30
CA GLU A 9 15.10 -7.74 13.12
C GLU A 9 15.69 -9.00 12.52
N GLN A 10 15.72 -9.06 11.18
CA GLN A 10 16.72 -9.88 10.51
C GLN A 10 18.10 -9.41 11.01
N PRO A 11 18.99 -10.32 11.42
CA PRO A 11 20.31 -9.95 11.95
C PRO A 11 21.11 -9.31 10.81
N SER A 12 21.32 -7.99 10.87
CA SER A 12 22.00 -7.26 9.81
C SER A 12 23.45 -7.01 10.16
N SER A 13 24.32 -7.81 9.56
CA SER A 13 25.61 -7.29 9.09
C SER A 13 25.44 -6.39 7.84
N GLN A 14 24.24 -6.30 7.24
CA GLN A 14 23.98 -5.51 6.03
C GLN A 14 22.67 -4.68 6.09
N PRO A 15 22.68 -3.40 5.68
CA PRO A 15 21.53 -2.51 5.76
C PRO A 15 20.33 -2.98 4.91
N HIS A 16 19.12 -2.96 5.49
CA HIS A 16 17.89 -3.38 4.81
C HIS A 16 17.45 -2.33 3.76
N ILE A 17 17.59 -2.68 2.49
CA ILE A 17 17.22 -1.84 1.34
C ILE A 17 15.71 -1.96 1.07
N LYS A 18 14.98 -0.84 1.02
CA LYS A 18 13.53 -0.80 0.78
C LYS A 18 13.20 -0.97 -0.71
N LYS A 19 11.97 -1.38 -1.03
CA LYS A 19 11.50 -1.43 -2.43
C LYS A 19 11.52 -0.04 -3.10
N PRO A 20 11.82 0.05 -4.40
CA PRO A 20 11.58 1.27 -5.17
C PRO A 20 10.09 1.61 -5.14
N ARG A 21 9.75 2.91 -5.21
CA ARG A 21 8.36 3.35 -5.11
C ARG A 21 7.65 3.09 -6.44
N ASN A 22 6.40 2.64 -6.37
CA ASN A 22 5.55 2.52 -7.54
C ASN A 22 4.81 3.85 -7.83
N ALA A 23 4.14 3.92 -8.98
CA ALA A 23 3.44 5.13 -9.45
C ALA A 23 2.45 5.68 -8.41
N PHE A 24 1.63 4.80 -7.83
CA PHE A 24 0.68 5.20 -6.80
C PHE A 24 1.36 5.65 -5.50
N MET A 25 2.47 5.04 -5.09
CA MET A 25 3.17 5.42 -3.87
C MET A 25 3.83 6.80 -4.01
N LEU A 26 4.25 7.18 -5.22
CA LEU A 26 4.67 8.56 -5.53
C LEU A 26 3.50 9.53 -5.36
N PHE A 27 2.37 9.24 -6.00
CA PHE A 27 1.15 10.04 -5.86
C PHE A 27 0.64 10.13 -4.42
N LEU A 28 0.64 9.01 -3.68
CA LEU A 28 0.21 8.94 -2.30
C LEU A 28 1.08 9.84 -1.41
N THR A 29 2.39 9.85 -1.63
CA THR A 29 3.32 10.67 -0.85
C THR A 29 2.98 12.16 -1.00
N GLU A 30 2.64 12.58 -2.21
CA GLU A 30 2.31 13.97 -2.51
C GLU A 30 0.90 14.36 -2.04
N GLN A 31 -0.09 13.50 -2.25
CA GLN A 31 -1.50 13.83 -2.06
C GLN A 31 -2.00 13.54 -0.65
N ARG A 32 -1.39 12.60 0.07
CA ARG A 32 -1.79 12.27 1.44
C ARG A 32 -1.77 13.46 2.39
N PRO A 33 -0.73 14.33 2.46
CA PRO A 33 -0.79 15.52 3.30
C PRO A 33 -1.86 16.51 2.85
N LYS A 34 -2.08 16.68 1.54
CA LYS A 34 -3.12 17.55 0.98
C LYS A 34 -4.51 17.11 1.40
N VAL A 35 -4.83 15.81 1.21
CA VAL A 35 -6.12 15.22 1.59
C VAL A 35 -6.32 15.18 3.10
N ALA A 36 -5.26 14.94 3.88
CA ALA A 36 -5.34 14.97 5.34
C ALA A 36 -5.66 16.37 5.87
N ALA A 37 -5.07 17.41 5.29
CA ALA A 37 -5.35 18.80 5.62
C ALA A 37 -6.76 19.21 5.19
N GLU A 38 -7.14 18.93 3.95
CA GLU A 38 -8.45 19.27 3.37
C GLU A 38 -9.61 18.64 4.15
N LYS A 39 -9.50 17.37 4.51
CA LYS A 39 -10.59 16.63 5.17
C LYS A 39 -10.52 16.67 6.70
N GLY A 40 -9.47 17.25 7.30
CA GLY A 40 -9.24 17.22 8.75
C GLY A 40 -9.17 15.80 9.34
N MET A 41 -8.89 14.79 8.51
CA MET A 41 -8.99 13.38 8.88
C MET A 41 -7.70 12.91 9.56
N LYS A 42 -7.77 12.60 10.86
CA LYS A 42 -6.67 12.02 11.62
C LYS A 42 -6.45 10.52 11.34
N GLY A 43 -7.39 9.87 10.64
CA GLY A 43 -7.40 8.43 10.38
C GLY A 43 -6.70 8.04 9.07
N SER A 44 -5.57 7.33 9.16
CA SER A 44 -4.80 6.93 7.95
C SER A 44 -5.59 6.04 6.97
N ALA A 45 -6.56 5.25 7.45
CA ALA A 45 -7.37 4.41 6.57
C ALA A 45 -8.30 5.24 5.68
N ALA A 46 -8.97 6.24 6.26
CA ALA A 46 -9.88 7.11 5.53
C ALA A 46 -9.13 8.02 4.54
N VAL A 47 -7.97 8.56 4.96
CA VAL A 47 -7.11 9.36 4.06
C VAL A 47 -6.62 8.52 2.89
N ASN A 48 -6.12 7.30 3.14
CA ASN A 48 -5.63 6.44 2.06
C ASN A 48 -6.77 6.00 1.11
N ALA A 49 -7.98 5.78 1.62
CA ALA A 49 -9.14 5.49 0.78
C ALA A 49 -9.49 6.68 -0.13
N ALA A 50 -9.49 7.90 0.41
CA ALA A 50 -9.74 9.11 -0.37
C ALA A 50 -8.66 9.37 -1.42
N VAL A 51 -7.39 9.11 -1.12
CA VAL A 51 -6.30 9.22 -2.10
C VAL A 51 -6.44 8.16 -3.20
N GLY A 52 -6.82 6.92 -2.84
CA GLY A 52 -7.10 5.87 -3.82
C GLY A 52 -8.23 6.25 -4.79
N GLN A 53 -9.28 6.88 -4.30
CA GLN A 53 -10.35 7.42 -5.16
C GLN A 53 -9.83 8.52 -6.10
N LYS A 54 -9.03 9.47 -5.59
CA LYS A 54 -8.42 10.52 -6.42
C LYS A 54 -7.53 9.93 -7.51
N TRP A 55 -6.72 8.90 -7.20
CA TRP A 55 -5.88 8.21 -8.19
C TRP A 55 -6.70 7.59 -9.33
N ASN A 56 -7.78 6.89 -9.00
CA ASN A 56 -8.64 6.27 -10.01
C ASN A 56 -9.40 7.29 -10.86
N ALA A 57 -9.56 8.51 -10.36
CA ALA A 57 -10.20 9.62 -11.08
C ALA A 57 -9.22 10.40 -11.98
N LEU A 58 -7.91 10.19 -11.84
CA LEU A 58 -6.92 10.82 -12.71
C LEU A 58 -7.04 10.30 -14.14
N SER A 59 -6.77 11.19 -15.10
CA SER A 59 -6.63 10.82 -16.51
C SER A 59 -5.45 9.87 -16.74
N LYS A 60 -5.44 9.18 -17.88
CA LYS A 60 -4.35 8.24 -18.21
C LYS A 60 -3.03 8.99 -18.40
N GLU A 61 -3.10 10.21 -18.90
CA GLU A 61 -1.98 11.11 -19.14
C GLU A 61 -1.32 11.53 -17.82
N GLU A 62 -2.13 11.89 -16.82
CA GLU A 62 -1.64 12.21 -15.48
C GLU A 62 -1.05 10.97 -14.78
N GLN A 63 -1.71 9.82 -14.90
CA GLN A 63 -1.16 8.57 -14.36
C GLN A 63 0.15 8.18 -15.05
N ALA A 64 0.26 8.38 -16.38
CA ALA A 64 1.43 8.03 -17.17
C ALA A 64 2.69 8.71 -16.64
N ARG A 65 2.61 9.98 -16.24
CA ARG A 65 3.70 10.70 -15.58
C ARG A 65 4.23 9.94 -14.35
N TYR A 66 3.34 9.51 -13.47
CA TYR A 66 3.74 8.76 -12.27
C TYR A 66 4.27 7.35 -12.60
N TYR A 67 3.79 6.72 -13.67
CA TYR A 67 4.34 5.45 -14.16
C TYR A 67 5.75 5.61 -14.69
N GLU A 68 6.03 6.65 -15.47
CA GLU A 68 7.37 6.96 -15.99
C GLU A 68 8.36 7.24 -14.86
N GLU A 69 7.98 8.06 -13.88
CA GLU A 69 8.81 8.36 -12.71
C GLU A 69 9.08 7.08 -11.88
N ALA A 70 8.07 6.24 -11.67
CA ALA A 70 8.24 4.97 -10.94
C ALA A 70 9.14 3.98 -11.69
N GLU A 71 9.05 3.94 -13.02
CA GLU A 71 9.93 3.14 -13.86
C GLU A 71 11.38 3.63 -13.78
N ALA A 72 11.59 4.95 -13.77
CA ALA A 72 12.91 5.55 -13.56
C ALA A 72 13.48 5.17 -12.18
N GLU A 73 12.70 5.29 -11.10
CA GLU A 73 13.12 4.86 -9.76
C GLU A 73 13.45 3.36 -9.72
N ARG A 74 12.64 2.51 -10.36
CA ARG A 74 12.88 1.06 -10.43
C ARG A 74 14.19 0.75 -11.14
N ARG A 75 14.46 1.41 -12.27
CA ARG A 75 15.71 1.25 -13.04
C ARG A 75 16.92 1.71 -12.23
N LEU A 76 16.83 2.89 -11.60
CA LEU A 76 17.90 3.42 -10.75
C LEU A 76 18.19 2.47 -9.58
N HIS A 77 17.15 1.96 -8.92
CA HIS A 77 17.31 1.00 -7.83
C HIS A 77 17.98 -0.30 -8.30
N ALA A 78 17.61 -0.81 -9.48
CA ALA A 78 18.25 -2.00 -10.03
C ALA A 78 19.75 -1.79 -10.33
N GLN A 79 20.13 -0.57 -10.74
CA GLN A 79 21.54 -0.20 -10.98
C GLN A 79 22.32 -0.03 -9.68
N LEU A 80 21.75 0.64 -8.67
CA LEU A 80 22.41 0.89 -7.38
C LEU A 80 22.51 -0.36 -6.51
N HIS A 81 21.59 -1.31 -6.69
CA HIS A 81 21.51 -2.52 -5.88
C HIS A 81 21.45 -3.76 -6.79
N PRO A 82 22.55 -4.07 -7.50
CA PRO A 82 22.64 -5.27 -8.31
C PRO A 82 22.51 -6.50 -7.39
N GLY A 83 21.57 -7.39 -7.71
CA GLY A 83 21.27 -8.57 -6.89
C GLY A 83 20.21 -8.38 -5.79
N TRP A 84 19.63 -7.17 -5.65
CA TRP A 84 18.49 -7.00 -4.75
C TRP A 84 17.23 -7.67 -5.32
N SER A 85 16.58 -8.51 -4.52
CA SER A 85 15.34 -9.19 -4.87
C SER A 85 14.28 -9.01 -3.79
N THR A 86 13.03 -8.86 -4.22
CA THR A 86 11.90 -8.77 -3.28
C THR A 86 11.68 -10.05 -2.48
N ALA A 87 12.02 -11.22 -3.06
CA ALA A 87 11.86 -12.52 -2.41
C ALA A 87 12.77 -12.63 -1.18
N ASP A 88 14.04 -12.28 -1.34
CA ASP A 88 15.04 -12.39 -0.26
C ASP A 88 14.79 -11.35 0.83
N ASN A 89 14.34 -10.15 0.45
CA ASN A 89 14.20 -9.04 1.37
C ASN A 89 12.84 -8.98 2.11
N TYR A 90 11.80 -9.64 1.60
CA TYR A 90 10.44 -9.62 2.21
C TYR A 90 9.82 -11.00 2.44
N GLY A 91 10.50 -12.10 2.10
CA GLY A 91 9.95 -13.44 1.93
C GLY A 91 9.42 -14.20 3.15
N LYS A 92 9.34 -13.60 4.35
CA LYS A 92 8.85 -14.31 5.54
C LYS A 92 7.89 -13.47 6.39
N LYS A 93 6.75 -13.03 5.83
CA LYS A 93 5.66 -12.47 6.66
C LYS A 93 4.78 -13.60 7.21
N ARG A 94 4.73 -13.72 8.54
CA ARG A 94 3.78 -14.59 9.25
C ARG A 94 2.35 -14.32 8.75
N LYS A 95 1.63 -15.38 8.37
CA LYS A 95 0.22 -15.31 7.91
C LYS A 95 -0.61 -14.67 9.03
N ARG A 96 -0.98 -13.40 8.87
CA ARG A 96 -1.79 -12.69 9.87
C ARG A 96 -3.20 -13.26 9.80
N VAL A 97 -3.59 -14.04 10.81
CA VAL A 97 -4.97 -14.51 10.97
C VAL A 97 -5.87 -13.27 11.14
N ARG A 98 -6.53 -12.85 10.06
CA ARG A 98 -7.62 -11.88 10.14
C ARG A 98 -8.79 -12.61 10.80
N ARG A 99 -9.08 -12.33 12.06
CA ARG A 99 -10.41 -12.61 12.60
C ARG A 99 -11.39 -11.76 11.78
N ARG A 100 -12.14 -12.39 10.87
CA ARG A 100 -13.29 -11.76 10.21
C ARG A 100 -14.28 -11.43 11.34
N ALA A 101 -14.46 -10.14 11.65
CA ALA A 101 -15.67 -9.73 12.34
C ALA A 101 -16.81 -9.95 11.35
N ALA A 102 -17.61 -10.98 11.58
CA ALA A 102 -18.76 -11.32 10.76
C ALA A 102 -19.86 -10.28 11.01
N ALA A 103 -19.84 -9.17 10.28
CA ALA A 103 -21.03 -8.37 10.06
C ALA A 103 -21.62 -8.80 8.71
N ALA A 104 -22.32 -9.94 8.73
CA ALA A 104 -23.09 -10.41 7.58
C ALA A 104 -24.48 -9.77 7.66
N SER A 105 -24.75 -8.74 6.86
CA SER A 105 -26.13 -8.37 6.52
C SER A 105 -26.65 -9.39 5.50
N ARG A 106 -27.73 -10.09 5.84
CA ARG A 106 -28.44 -11.02 4.95
C ARG A 106 -29.52 -10.26 4.17
N ASP A 107 -29.75 -10.62 2.92
CA ASP A 107 -30.92 -10.21 2.14
C ASP A 107 -32.16 -11.04 2.53
N GLN A 108 -33.34 -10.70 1.99
CA GLN A 108 -34.60 -11.40 2.30
C GLN A 108 -34.60 -12.88 1.86
N ASP A 109 -33.72 -13.26 0.93
CA ASP A 109 -33.54 -14.62 0.43
C ASP A 109 -32.38 -15.40 1.09
N GLY A 110 -31.77 -14.84 2.14
CA GLY A 110 -30.76 -15.53 2.95
C GLY A 110 -29.43 -15.80 2.24
N ARG A 111 -29.13 -15.13 1.13
CA ARG A 111 -27.87 -15.22 0.40
C ARG A 111 -26.83 -14.28 0.99
N LEU A 112 -25.62 -14.81 1.17
CA LEU A 112 -24.48 -14.04 1.66
C LEU A 112 -24.01 -13.10 0.54
N LEU A 113 -24.32 -11.81 0.66
CA LEU A 113 -23.70 -10.79 -0.19
C LEU A 113 -22.21 -10.73 0.13
N SER A 114 -21.38 -11.24 -0.79
CA SER A 114 -19.93 -11.13 -0.67
C SER A 114 -19.52 -9.66 -0.88
N PRO A 115 -18.86 -9.01 0.09
CA PRO A 115 -18.40 -7.64 -0.11
C PRO A 115 -17.20 -7.66 -1.07
N VAL A 116 -17.35 -7.02 -2.23
CA VAL A 116 -16.26 -6.80 -3.19
C VAL A 116 -15.32 -5.73 -2.63
N TYR A 117 -14.44 -6.13 -1.72
CA TYR A 117 -13.30 -5.30 -1.32
C TYR A 117 -12.07 -5.74 -2.10
N THR A 118 -11.81 -5.08 -3.23
CA THR A 118 -10.48 -5.11 -3.84
C THR A 118 -9.52 -4.37 -2.91
N VAL A 119 -8.86 -5.12 -2.03
CA VAL A 119 -7.71 -4.61 -1.28
C VAL A 119 -6.55 -4.57 -2.25
N ILE A 120 -6.40 -3.46 -2.98
CA ILE A 120 -5.19 -3.19 -3.74
C ILE A 120 -4.09 -2.91 -2.70
N PHE A 121 -3.28 -3.94 -2.41
CA PHE A 121 -1.97 -3.72 -1.80
C PHE A 121 -1.05 -3.22 -2.92
N LEU A 122 -0.85 -1.90 -2.97
CA LEU A 122 0.21 -1.23 -3.75
C LEU A 122 1.52 -1.25 -2.95
#